data_AF-A0A1B9GNL3-F1
#
_entry.id   AF-A0A1B9GNL3-F1
#
_cell.length_a   1.000
_cell.length_b   1.000
_cell.length_c   1.000
_cell.angle_alpha   90.00
_cell.angle_beta   90.00
_cell.angle_gamma   90.00
#
_symmetry.space_group_name_H-M   'P 1'
#
loop_
_entity.id
_entity.type
_entity.pdbx_description
1 polymer ?
#
loop_
_entity_poly.entity_id
_entity_poly.type
_entity_poly.pdbx_seq_one_letter_code
_entity_poly.pdbx_strand_id
1 'polypeptide(L)'
;MSTILPLSGPSGGGGVGPGPTYSNGIGGGSGSGADWSSIGLGSSDVGLGTSGRGKGLPLVFRRLVKFRSMDFELAFWQLTYLVVAPRRVYKQTYHHKQTKNQWARDDPAMLLLIAGSLGAAGIAWSLLYRLSPTSALTTILLMIFRDFILFSLVTSFVLYTLANRLLLAPSVPHSSISDNRVEYAYAFDVAVNSFFPAFLTVYVGLLPLAAVVVRDNWVCLWVGNTLFLIAGVQYIYITYLGYVALPFVARSELFLSPLLPLFGGYLLSLLGFNVAKHALEIYFGQGWK
;
A
#
# COMPACT_ATOMS: atom_id res chain seq x y z
N MET A 1 67.85 28.80 -11.54
CA MET A 1 66.80 28.53 -12.55
C MET A 1 65.49 29.08 -12.00
N SER A 2 65.27 30.40 -12.16
CA SER A 2 64.28 31.00 -13.08
C SER A 2 62.83 30.62 -12.72
N THR A 3 62.10 31.35 -11.86
CA THR A 3 61.53 32.73 -11.89
C THR A 3 60.01 32.65 -12.05
N ILE A 4 59.32 33.00 -10.95
CA ILE A 4 57.92 33.45 -10.90
C ILE A 4 57.93 34.96 -11.25
N LEU A 5 57.01 35.44 -12.10
CA LEU A 5 56.52 36.82 -12.05
C LEU A 5 55.03 36.91 -12.50
N PRO A 6 54.24 37.82 -11.90
CA PRO A 6 52.81 38.07 -12.14
C PRO A 6 52.58 39.26 -13.11
N LEU A 7 51.33 39.47 -13.54
CA LEU A 7 50.92 40.66 -14.30
C LEU A 7 50.06 41.63 -13.44
N SER A 8 50.70 42.77 -13.16
CA SER A 8 50.28 44.19 -13.02
C SER A 8 48.79 44.61 -13.00
N GLY A 9 48.47 45.56 -12.10
CA GLY A 9 47.23 46.39 -12.05
C GLY A 9 47.24 47.59 -13.03
N PRO A 10 46.61 48.79 -12.75
CA PRO A 10 46.40 49.40 -11.43
C PRO A 10 45.02 50.09 -11.17
N SER A 11 44.88 50.53 -9.93
CA SER A 11 43.84 51.37 -9.31
C SER A 11 44.17 52.87 -9.30
N GLY A 12 43.15 53.74 -9.20
CA GLY A 12 43.22 55.14 -8.74
C GLY A 12 42.05 55.97 -9.30
N GLY A 13 41.36 56.89 -8.62
CA GLY A 13 41.48 57.53 -7.30
C GLY A 13 40.24 58.44 -7.10
N GLY A 14 39.99 58.88 -5.87
CA GLY A 14 38.75 59.54 -5.44
C GLY A 14 38.56 61.03 -5.80
N GLY A 15 37.39 61.56 -5.45
CA GLY A 15 37.06 62.99 -5.51
C GLY A 15 35.66 63.29 -4.92
N VAL A 16 35.58 64.33 -4.09
CA VAL A 16 34.44 64.79 -3.26
C VAL A 16 33.85 66.08 -3.86
N GLY A 17 32.53 66.32 -3.78
CA GLY A 17 31.94 67.67 -3.86
C GLY A 17 30.61 67.83 -4.63
N PRO A 18 29.82 68.92 -4.41
CA PRO A 18 28.37 68.87 -4.10
C PRO A 18 27.39 69.30 -5.23
N GLY A 19 26.08 69.20 -4.96
CA GLY A 19 24.93 69.43 -5.89
C GLY A 19 24.78 70.85 -6.50
N PRO A 20 23.70 71.13 -7.28
CA PRO A 20 22.37 71.38 -6.70
C PRO A 20 21.14 70.94 -7.53
N THR A 21 19.99 71.06 -6.88
CA THR A 21 18.59 70.86 -7.30
C THR A 21 18.13 71.81 -8.41
N TYR A 22 17.25 71.35 -9.33
CA TYR A 22 16.25 72.18 -10.01
C TYR A 22 14.93 71.42 -10.22
N SER A 23 13.85 72.19 -10.19
CA SER A 23 12.45 71.86 -9.99
C SER A 23 11.57 71.86 -11.26
N ASN A 24 10.41 71.19 -11.15
CA ASN A 24 9.10 71.47 -11.75
C ASN A 24 8.88 71.40 -13.28
N GLY A 25 7.90 70.57 -13.67
CA GLY A 25 6.69 71.11 -14.30
C GLY A 25 6.09 70.42 -15.54
N ILE A 26 4.94 69.75 -15.33
CA ILE A 26 3.66 69.85 -16.08
C ILE A 26 3.50 69.20 -17.48
N GLY A 27 2.48 68.32 -17.57
CA GLY A 27 1.63 68.02 -18.74
C GLY A 27 1.92 66.68 -19.44
N GLY A 28 1.00 65.74 -19.69
CA GLY A 28 -0.45 65.65 -19.53
C GLY A 28 -1.02 64.59 -20.51
N GLY A 29 -1.83 63.64 -20.01
CA GLY A 29 -2.77 62.76 -20.75
C GLY A 29 -2.18 61.60 -21.57
N SER A 30 -2.78 60.41 -21.72
CA SER A 30 -4.07 59.84 -21.30
C SER A 30 -4.01 58.31 -21.52
N GLY A 31 -4.81 57.51 -20.80
CA GLY A 31 -5.04 56.10 -21.15
C GLY A 31 -5.34 55.16 -19.97
N SER A 32 -6.56 55.25 -19.45
CA SER A 32 -7.13 54.50 -18.32
C SER A 32 -7.30 52.99 -18.54
N GLY A 33 -7.29 52.23 -17.44
CA GLY A 33 -8.02 50.98 -17.33
C GLY A 33 -7.59 50.04 -16.19
N ALA A 34 -7.79 50.41 -14.93
CA ALA A 34 -7.76 49.47 -13.81
C ALA A 34 -8.95 49.77 -12.89
N ASP A 35 -9.96 48.90 -12.94
CA ASP A 35 -11.23 49.08 -12.23
C ASP A 35 -11.23 48.20 -10.98
N TRP A 36 -11.29 48.85 -9.82
CA TRP A 36 -11.42 48.26 -8.50
C TRP A 36 -12.82 48.54 -8.00
N SER A 37 -13.76 47.62 -8.26
CA SER A 37 -15.06 47.59 -7.58
C SER A 37 -15.17 46.32 -6.74
N SER A 38 -14.77 46.54 -5.50
CA SER A 38 -15.07 45.78 -4.30
C SER A 38 -16.54 45.39 -4.13
N ILE A 39 -16.74 44.18 -3.59
CA ILE A 39 -17.60 43.87 -2.44
C ILE A 39 -19.12 44.08 -2.63
N GLY A 40 -19.84 42.95 -2.71
CA GLY A 40 -21.29 42.88 -2.51
C GLY A 40 -21.73 41.44 -2.21
N LEU A 41 -22.24 41.22 -1.00
CA LEU A 41 -22.79 39.97 -0.47
C LEU A 41 -23.99 39.45 -1.28
N GLY A 42 -24.04 38.11 -1.42
CA GLY A 42 -25.23 37.25 -1.36
C GLY A 42 -26.49 37.62 -2.14
N SER A 43 -26.79 36.85 -3.18
CA SER A 43 -28.16 36.42 -3.46
C SER A 43 -28.16 35.08 -4.19
N SER A 44 -28.92 34.15 -3.61
CA SER A 44 -29.11 32.77 -4.05
C SER A 44 -30.06 32.71 -5.24
N ASP A 45 -29.58 32.18 -6.38
CA ASP A 45 -30.43 31.75 -7.49
C ASP A 45 -30.25 30.26 -7.76
N VAL A 46 -31.35 29.54 -7.51
CA VAL A 46 -31.55 28.11 -7.75
C VAL A 46 -31.86 27.93 -9.24
N GLY A 47 -30.84 27.55 -10.02
CA GLY A 47 -30.98 27.13 -11.41
C GLY A 47 -31.08 25.61 -11.53
N LEU A 48 -32.30 25.08 -11.53
CA LEU A 48 -32.63 23.70 -11.85
C LEU A 48 -32.47 23.46 -13.36
N GLY A 49 -31.44 22.71 -13.76
CA GLY A 49 -31.18 22.29 -15.14
C GLY A 49 -30.83 20.81 -15.19
N THR A 50 -31.75 20.02 -15.72
CA THR A 50 -31.83 18.56 -15.69
C THR A 50 -30.93 17.83 -16.70
N SER A 51 -30.57 16.61 -16.32
CA SER A 51 -30.33 15.44 -17.20
C SER A 51 -28.93 15.24 -17.78
N GLY A 52 -28.17 14.39 -17.10
CA GLY A 52 -26.91 13.80 -17.55
C GLY A 52 -26.42 12.72 -16.58
N ARG A 53 -27.31 11.81 -16.18
CA ARG A 53 -27.03 10.71 -15.24
C ARG A 53 -26.22 9.61 -15.93
N GLY A 54 -25.00 9.95 -16.36
CA GLY A 54 -23.94 8.99 -16.63
C GLY A 54 -23.31 8.61 -15.30
N LYS A 55 -23.77 7.52 -14.68
CA LYS A 55 -23.01 6.83 -13.63
C LYS A 55 -21.71 6.34 -14.27
N GLY A 56 -20.68 7.18 -14.31
CA GLY A 56 -19.33 6.75 -14.62
C GLY A 56 -18.98 5.66 -13.62
N LEU A 57 -18.78 4.44 -14.12
CA LEU A 57 -18.24 3.34 -13.32
C LEU A 57 -17.02 3.87 -12.54
N PRO A 58 -16.88 3.56 -11.24
CA PRO A 58 -15.74 4.01 -10.46
C PRO A 58 -14.45 3.77 -11.23
N LEU A 59 -13.55 4.75 -11.26
CA LEU A 59 -12.31 4.73 -12.05
C LEU A 59 -11.51 3.41 -11.93
N VAL A 60 -11.68 2.71 -10.80
CA VAL A 60 -11.18 1.36 -10.53
C VAL A 60 -11.64 0.31 -11.57
N PHE A 61 -12.93 0.28 -11.93
CA PHE A 61 -13.46 -0.66 -12.93
C PHE A 61 -13.00 -0.32 -14.35
N ARG A 62 -12.84 0.98 -14.67
CA ARG A 62 -12.29 1.39 -15.97
C ARG A 62 -10.80 1.03 -16.11
N ARG A 63 -10.04 1.02 -15.00
CA ARG A 63 -8.64 0.57 -14.97
C ARG A 63 -8.51 -0.96 -15.01
N LEU A 64 -9.41 -1.71 -14.35
CA LEU A 64 -9.43 -3.18 -14.41
C LEU A 64 -9.67 -3.74 -15.83
N VAL A 65 -10.38 -3.00 -16.69
CA VAL A 65 -10.70 -3.42 -18.06
C VAL A 65 -9.58 -3.08 -19.07
N LYS A 66 -8.56 -2.30 -18.68
CA LYS A 66 -7.44 -1.94 -19.57
C LYS A 66 -6.34 -3.02 -19.52
N PHE A 67 -6.69 -4.24 -19.95
CA PHE A 67 -5.82 -5.43 -19.91
C PHE A 67 -4.52 -5.30 -20.72
N ARG A 68 -4.51 -4.41 -21.72
CA ARG A 68 -3.46 -4.34 -22.74
C ARG A 68 -2.25 -3.47 -22.38
N SER A 69 -2.29 -2.73 -21.28
CA SER A 69 -1.17 -1.87 -20.84
C SER A 69 -0.73 -2.17 -19.40
N MET A 70 -0.99 -3.38 -18.92
CA MET A 70 -0.60 -3.79 -17.57
C MET A 70 0.77 -4.46 -17.57
N ASP A 71 1.67 -3.98 -16.72
CA ASP A 71 3.03 -4.52 -16.57
C ASP A 71 3.02 -5.81 -15.71
N PHE A 72 2.49 -6.90 -16.27
CA PHE A 72 2.42 -8.20 -15.60
C PHE A 72 3.80 -8.75 -15.20
N GLU A 73 4.83 -8.48 -16.00
CA GLU A 73 6.20 -8.92 -15.71
C GLU A 73 6.74 -8.25 -14.45
N LEU A 74 6.57 -6.93 -14.32
CA LEU A 74 6.99 -6.18 -13.12
C LEU A 74 6.22 -6.68 -11.90
N ALA A 75 4.90 -6.88 -12.02
CA ALA A 75 4.07 -7.39 -10.94
C ALA A 75 4.50 -8.81 -10.50
N PHE A 76 4.81 -9.69 -11.46
CA PHE A 76 5.28 -11.05 -11.18
C PHE A 76 6.62 -11.04 -10.43
N TRP A 77 7.57 -10.22 -10.86
CA TRP A 77 8.85 -10.07 -10.16
C TRP A 77 8.66 -9.49 -8.76
N GLN A 78 7.77 -8.52 -8.57
CA GLN A 78 7.46 -7.97 -7.26
C GLN A 78 6.90 -9.03 -6.30
N LEU A 79 5.96 -9.86 -6.76
CA LEU A 79 5.43 -10.98 -5.97
C LEU A 79 6.52 -12.00 -5.62
N THR A 80 7.38 -12.34 -6.58
CA THR A 80 8.51 -13.27 -6.37
C THR A 80 9.50 -12.71 -5.34
N TYR A 81 9.87 -11.43 -5.47
CA TYR A 81 10.77 -10.78 -4.52
C TYR A 81 10.16 -10.66 -3.13
N LEU A 82 8.84 -10.59 -3.01
CA LEU A 82 8.19 -10.54 -1.72
C LEU A 82 8.39 -11.84 -0.91
N VAL A 83 8.50 -12.97 -1.60
CA VAL A 83 8.78 -14.28 -0.99
C VAL A 83 10.27 -14.45 -0.74
N VAL A 84 11.11 -14.12 -1.71
CA VAL A 84 12.56 -14.41 -1.64
C VAL A 84 13.35 -13.36 -0.86
N ALA A 85 13.01 -12.08 -1.03
CA ALA A 85 13.77 -10.96 -0.48
C ALA A 85 12.86 -9.71 -0.31
N PRO A 86 11.90 -9.72 0.63
CA PRO A 86 10.86 -8.68 0.74
C PRO A 86 11.41 -7.27 0.93
N ARG A 87 12.59 -7.15 1.57
CA ARG A 87 13.29 -5.85 1.72
C ARG A 87 13.61 -5.17 0.38
N ARG A 88 13.78 -5.93 -0.71
CA ARG A 88 14.05 -5.37 -2.05
C ARG A 88 12.84 -4.63 -2.61
N VAL A 89 11.63 -5.17 -2.41
CA VAL A 89 10.38 -4.57 -2.92
C VAL A 89 10.16 -3.20 -2.27
N TYR A 90 10.37 -3.08 -0.96
CA TYR A 90 10.15 -1.82 -0.25
C TYR A 90 11.21 -0.75 -0.53
N LYS A 91 12.44 -1.14 -0.90
CA LYS A 91 13.41 -0.19 -1.47
C LYS A 91 12.92 0.42 -2.79
N GLN A 92 12.27 -0.38 -3.64
CA GLN A 92 11.69 0.12 -4.89
C GLN A 92 10.53 1.09 -4.64
N THR A 93 9.72 0.85 -3.61
CA THR A 93 8.65 1.78 -3.18
C THR A 93 9.22 3.17 -2.83
N TYR A 94 10.36 3.21 -2.13
CA TYR A 94 11.03 4.48 -1.82
C TYR A 94 11.47 5.23 -3.10
N HIS A 95 12.05 4.53 -4.07
CA HIS A 95 12.41 5.12 -5.37
C HIS A 95 11.18 5.53 -6.21
N HIS A 96 10.06 4.82 -6.08
CA HIS A 96 8.80 5.19 -6.73
C HIS A 96 8.28 6.53 -6.23
N LYS A 97 8.38 6.78 -4.91
CA LYS A 97 8.01 8.07 -4.33
C LYS A 97 8.85 9.21 -4.90
N GLN A 98 10.15 9.01 -5.11
CA GLN A 98 11.02 10.05 -5.69
C GLN A 98 10.68 10.41 -7.14
N THR A 99 10.13 9.47 -7.90
CA THR A 99 9.86 9.65 -9.34
C THR A 99 8.42 10.03 -9.65
N LYS A 100 7.44 9.56 -8.87
CA LYS A 100 6.00 9.82 -9.09
C LYS A 100 5.31 10.59 -7.96
N ASN A 101 6.03 10.96 -6.91
CA ASN A 101 5.53 11.66 -5.73
C ASN A 101 4.28 11.04 -5.08
N GLN A 102 4.08 9.74 -5.21
CA GLN A 102 3.00 8.99 -4.57
C GLN A 102 3.54 7.70 -3.94
N TRP A 103 2.92 7.25 -2.84
CA TRP A 103 3.32 6.01 -2.17
C TRP A 103 2.56 4.79 -2.71
N ALA A 104 1.29 4.97 -3.05
CA ALA A 104 0.46 3.91 -3.60
C ALA A 104 0.88 3.49 -5.02
N ARG A 105 0.72 2.19 -5.31
CA ARG A 105 0.86 1.63 -6.64
C ARG A 105 -0.47 1.76 -7.40
N ASP A 106 -0.41 2.16 -8.66
CA ASP A 106 -1.59 2.38 -9.50
C ASP A 106 -1.96 1.17 -10.42
N ASP A 107 -1.28 0.04 -10.27
CA ASP A 107 -1.33 -1.06 -11.25
C ASP A 107 -2.19 -2.24 -10.76
N PRO A 108 -3.33 -2.55 -11.43
CA PRO A 108 -4.20 -3.68 -11.03
C PRO A 108 -3.60 -5.06 -11.33
N ALA A 109 -2.46 -5.14 -12.02
CA ALA A 109 -1.83 -6.40 -12.44
C ALA A 109 -1.51 -7.33 -11.26
N MET A 110 -1.04 -6.78 -10.14
CA MET A 110 -0.71 -7.57 -8.95
C MET A 110 -1.95 -8.26 -8.34
N LEU A 111 -3.07 -7.54 -8.26
CA LEU A 111 -4.34 -8.09 -7.77
C LEU A 111 -4.83 -9.23 -8.67
N LEU A 112 -4.69 -9.08 -9.98
CA LEU A 112 -5.09 -10.11 -10.95
C LEU A 112 -4.20 -11.34 -10.88
N LEU A 113 -2.88 -11.19 -10.70
CA LEU A 113 -1.98 -12.32 -10.53
C LEU A 113 -2.27 -13.09 -9.23
N ILE A 114 -2.50 -12.39 -8.12
CA ILE A 114 -2.89 -13.03 -6.86
C ILE A 114 -4.24 -13.73 -7.01
N ALA A 115 -5.26 -13.07 -7.57
CA ALA A 115 -6.57 -13.67 -7.81
C ALA A 115 -6.49 -14.90 -8.73
N GLY A 116 -5.68 -14.85 -9.79
CA GLY A 116 -5.41 -15.99 -10.66
C GLY A 116 -4.74 -17.15 -9.92
N SER A 117 -3.76 -16.86 -9.06
CA SER A 117 -3.10 -17.88 -8.23
C SER A 117 -4.05 -18.51 -7.21
N LEU A 118 -4.97 -17.75 -6.64
CA LEU A 118 -6.04 -18.27 -5.78
C LEU A 118 -7.04 -19.11 -6.56
N GLY A 119 -7.36 -18.72 -7.80
CA GLY A 119 -8.18 -19.54 -8.70
C GLY A 119 -7.55 -20.91 -8.94
N ALA A 120 -6.25 -20.93 -9.25
CA ALA A 120 -5.50 -22.19 -9.43
C ALA A 120 -5.47 -23.03 -8.14
N ALA A 121 -5.22 -22.41 -6.98
CA ALA A 121 -5.28 -23.10 -5.69
C ALA A 121 -6.68 -23.64 -5.39
N GLY A 122 -7.74 -22.85 -5.64
CA GLY A 122 -9.13 -23.25 -5.45
C GLY A 122 -9.53 -24.44 -6.34
N ILE A 123 -9.04 -24.49 -7.58
CA ILE A 123 -9.18 -25.67 -8.45
C ILE A 123 -8.48 -26.86 -7.81
N ALA A 124 -7.23 -26.72 -7.39
CA ALA A 124 -6.46 -27.81 -6.79
C ALA A 124 -7.12 -28.37 -5.51
N TRP A 125 -7.60 -27.50 -4.62
CA TRP A 125 -8.38 -27.89 -3.44
C TRP A 125 -9.70 -28.56 -3.81
N SER A 126 -10.41 -28.06 -4.82
CA SER A 126 -11.67 -28.67 -5.28
C SER A 126 -11.46 -30.07 -5.86
N LEU A 127 -10.34 -30.29 -6.56
CA LEU A 127 -9.94 -31.60 -7.08
C LEU A 127 -9.56 -32.56 -5.94
N LEU A 128 -8.82 -32.08 -4.94
CA LEU A 128 -8.42 -32.86 -3.77
C LEU A 128 -9.64 -33.39 -3.00
N TYR A 129 -10.67 -32.56 -2.82
CA TYR A 129 -11.90 -32.92 -2.11
C TYR A 129 -13.01 -33.48 -3.01
N ARG A 130 -12.73 -33.65 -4.31
CA ARG A 130 -13.70 -34.15 -5.32
C ARG A 130 -15.05 -33.42 -5.27
N LEU A 131 -14.99 -32.09 -5.19
CA LEU A 131 -16.19 -31.26 -5.10
C LEU A 131 -16.97 -31.24 -6.42
N SER A 132 -18.29 -31.02 -6.34
CA SER A 132 -19.11 -30.77 -7.53
C SER A 132 -18.68 -29.47 -8.23
N PRO A 133 -18.90 -29.30 -9.55
CA PRO A 133 -18.50 -28.08 -10.26
C PRO A 133 -19.07 -26.79 -9.66
N THR A 134 -20.30 -26.85 -9.13
CA THR A 134 -20.95 -25.72 -8.44
C THR A 134 -20.26 -25.37 -7.13
N SER A 135 -19.89 -26.38 -6.33
CA SER A 135 -19.17 -26.20 -5.08
C SER A 135 -17.72 -25.76 -5.31
N ALA A 136 -17.09 -26.24 -6.39
CA ALA A 136 -15.77 -25.83 -6.83
C ALA A 136 -15.76 -24.35 -7.24
N LEU A 137 -16.73 -23.91 -8.05
CA LEU A 137 -16.87 -22.50 -8.41
C LEU A 137 -17.11 -21.62 -7.17
N THR A 138 -18.01 -22.07 -6.27
CA THR A 138 -18.28 -21.37 -5.00
C THR A 138 -17.01 -21.25 -4.15
N THR A 139 -16.22 -22.32 -4.07
CA THR A 139 -14.93 -22.36 -3.38
C THR A 139 -13.96 -21.33 -3.93
N ILE A 140 -13.79 -21.27 -5.26
CA ILE A 140 -12.89 -20.30 -5.91
C ILE A 140 -13.36 -18.86 -5.63
N LEU A 141 -14.66 -18.59 -5.76
CA LEU A 141 -15.21 -17.26 -5.50
C LEU A 141 -15.04 -16.85 -4.03
N LEU A 142 -15.23 -17.78 -3.09
CA LEU A 142 -14.99 -17.52 -1.67
C LEU A 142 -13.51 -17.20 -1.40
N MET A 143 -12.55 -17.95 -1.95
CA MET A 143 -11.13 -17.63 -1.78
C MET A 143 -10.82 -16.22 -2.30
N ILE A 144 -11.30 -15.86 -3.49
CA ILE A 144 -10.99 -14.56 -4.10
C ILE A 144 -11.68 -13.41 -3.34
N PHE A 145 -12.99 -13.48 -3.12
CA PHE A 145 -13.73 -12.35 -2.56
C PHE A 145 -13.65 -12.27 -1.04
N ARG A 146 -13.80 -13.38 -0.34
CA ARG A 146 -13.81 -13.42 1.14
C ARG A 146 -12.38 -13.42 1.67
N ASP A 147 -11.54 -14.35 1.22
CA ASP A 147 -10.22 -14.56 1.84
C ASP A 147 -9.18 -13.55 1.37
N PHE A 148 -9.26 -13.10 0.12
CA PHE A 148 -8.33 -12.12 -0.41
C PHE A 148 -8.84 -10.68 -0.34
N ILE A 149 -9.91 -10.35 -1.08
CA ILE A 149 -10.36 -8.95 -1.22
C ILE A 149 -10.92 -8.39 0.09
N LEU A 150 -11.90 -9.07 0.70
CA LEU A 150 -12.52 -8.62 1.94
C LEU A 150 -11.51 -8.54 3.07
N PHE A 151 -10.69 -9.58 3.26
CA PHE A 151 -9.64 -9.58 4.29
C PHE A 151 -8.62 -8.45 4.08
N SER A 152 -8.20 -8.19 2.84
CA SER A 152 -7.24 -7.11 2.54
C SER A 152 -7.85 -5.72 2.78
N LEU A 153 -9.15 -5.52 2.46
CA LEU A 153 -9.86 -4.26 2.73
C LEU A 153 -10.06 -4.00 4.22
N VAL A 154 -10.41 -5.03 4.99
CA VAL A 154 -10.56 -4.90 6.45
C VAL A 154 -9.21 -4.59 7.08
N THR A 155 -8.17 -5.34 6.70
CA THR A 155 -6.83 -5.15 7.26
C THR A 155 -6.24 -3.80 6.86
N SER A 156 -6.40 -3.36 5.61
CA SER A 156 -5.93 -2.04 5.18
C SER A 156 -6.61 -0.90 5.93
N PHE A 157 -7.91 -1.02 6.23
CA PHE A 157 -8.63 -0.05 7.04
C PHE A 157 -8.07 0.02 8.48
N VAL A 158 -7.82 -1.13 9.11
CA VAL A 158 -7.21 -1.20 10.44
C VAL A 158 -5.80 -0.60 10.40
N LEU A 159 -4.96 -0.99 9.44
CA LEU A 159 -3.59 -0.48 9.35
C LEU A 159 -3.55 1.03 9.05
N TYR A 160 -4.42 1.53 8.17
CA TYR A 160 -4.55 2.96 7.85
C TYR A 160 -4.95 3.78 9.07
N THR A 161 -5.95 3.29 9.83
CA THR A 161 -6.43 3.99 11.03
C THR A 161 -5.39 3.97 12.15
N LEU A 162 -4.72 2.83 12.39
CA LEU A 162 -3.65 2.72 13.38
C LEU A 162 -2.45 3.62 13.01
N ALA A 163 -2.00 3.57 11.77
CA ALA A 163 -0.84 4.34 11.32
C ALA A 163 -1.06 5.85 11.50
N ASN A 164 -2.20 6.36 11.03
CA ASN A 164 -2.49 7.79 11.08
C ASN A 164 -2.90 8.29 12.46
N ARG A 165 -3.37 7.43 13.37
CA ARG A 165 -3.73 7.83 14.74
C ARG A 165 -2.60 7.70 15.76
N LEU A 166 -1.73 6.70 15.61
CA LEU A 166 -0.78 6.33 16.67
C LEU A 166 0.70 6.49 16.28
N LEU A 167 1.04 6.42 14.99
CA LEU A 167 2.41 6.13 14.55
C LEU A 167 3.11 7.28 13.81
N LEU A 168 2.39 8.37 13.52
CA LEU A 168 2.96 9.54 12.85
C LEU A 168 3.96 10.27 13.74
N ALA A 169 5.08 10.69 13.15
CA ALA A 169 6.01 11.61 13.80
C ALA A 169 5.34 12.96 14.09
N PRO A 170 5.70 13.64 15.19
CA PRO A 170 5.26 15.02 15.43
C PRO A 170 5.62 15.89 14.20
N SER A 171 4.64 16.63 13.69
CA SER A 171 4.80 17.45 12.48
C SER A 171 5.92 18.48 12.66
N VAL A 172 6.88 18.49 11.75
CA VAL A 172 7.90 19.54 11.65
C VAL A 172 7.21 20.85 11.22
N PRO A 173 7.57 22.03 11.76
CA PRO A 173 6.85 23.30 11.53
C PRO A 173 6.69 23.77 10.08
N HIS A 174 7.29 23.08 9.09
CA HIS A 174 7.31 23.47 7.67
C HIS A 174 6.84 22.37 6.70
N SER A 175 6.35 21.23 7.20
CA SER A 175 5.74 20.21 6.35
C SER A 175 4.23 20.42 6.25
N SER A 176 3.68 20.36 5.04
CA SER A 176 2.22 20.38 4.86
C SER A 176 1.59 19.17 5.58
N ILE A 177 0.44 19.36 6.24
CA ILE A 177 -0.26 18.30 7.00
C ILE A 177 -0.61 17.08 6.12
N SER A 178 -0.65 17.27 4.80
CA SER A 178 -0.89 16.23 3.79
C SER A 178 0.33 15.35 3.49
N ASP A 179 1.57 15.85 3.64
CA ASP A 179 2.78 15.09 3.27
C ASP A 179 3.15 14.00 4.29
N ASN A 180 2.65 14.12 5.53
CA ASN A 180 2.94 13.21 6.63
C ASN A 180 1.80 12.23 6.93
N ARG A 181 0.95 11.91 5.95
CA ARG A 181 -0.16 10.94 6.15
C ARG A 181 0.06 9.69 5.32
N VAL A 182 -0.32 8.55 5.89
CA VAL A 182 -0.38 7.29 5.14
C VAL A 182 -1.58 7.35 4.21
N GLU A 183 -1.35 7.16 2.91
CA GLU A 183 -2.41 7.02 1.90
C GLU A 183 -3.16 5.69 2.09
N TYR A 184 -4.49 5.68 2.00
CA TYR A 184 -5.27 4.44 2.14
C TYR A 184 -4.92 3.41 1.05
N ALA A 185 -4.68 3.86 -0.18
CA ALA A 185 -4.26 2.99 -1.27
C ALA A 185 -2.92 2.30 -0.96
N TYR A 186 -1.99 2.99 -0.32
CA TYR A 186 -0.74 2.39 0.16
C TYR A 186 -0.98 1.34 1.25
N ALA A 187 -1.85 1.63 2.23
CA ALA A 187 -2.20 0.66 3.27
C ALA A 187 -2.84 -0.62 2.67
N PHE A 188 -3.64 -0.47 1.62
CA PHE A 188 -4.20 -1.59 0.86
C PHE A 188 -3.13 -2.38 0.11
N ASP A 189 -2.19 -1.71 -0.56
CA ASP A 189 -1.06 -2.39 -1.21
C ASP A 189 -0.22 -3.19 -0.22
N VAL A 190 0.04 -2.64 0.97
CA VAL A 190 0.77 -3.36 2.03
C VAL A 190 0.01 -4.61 2.47
N ALA A 191 -1.32 -4.52 2.66
CA ALA A 191 -2.15 -5.66 3.04
C ALA A 191 -2.19 -6.76 1.96
N VAL A 192 -2.27 -6.36 0.69
CA VAL A 192 -2.22 -7.26 -0.48
C VAL A 192 -0.84 -7.94 -0.58
N ASN A 193 0.24 -7.18 -0.38
CA ASN A 193 1.59 -7.72 -0.36
C ASN A 193 1.72 -8.75 0.77
N SER A 194 1.38 -8.41 2.02
CA SER A 194 1.51 -9.35 3.14
C SER A 194 0.66 -10.61 2.97
N PHE A 195 -0.46 -10.52 2.26
CA PHE A 195 -1.31 -11.68 1.96
C PHE A 195 -0.61 -12.71 1.08
N PHE A 196 0.16 -12.32 0.06
CA PHE A 196 0.66 -13.27 -0.94
C PHE A 196 1.59 -14.37 -0.36
N PRO A 197 2.61 -14.07 0.47
CA PRO A 197 3.43 -15.13 1.06
C PRO A 197 2.68 -15.98 2.08
N ALA A 198 1.76 -15.38 2.84
CA ALA A 198 0.86 -16.13 3.73
C ALA A 198 -0.05 -17.08 2.94
N PHE A 199 -0.55 -16.63 1.78
CA PHE A 199 -1.31 -17.46 0.84
C PHE A 199 -0.50 -18.65 0.36
N LEU A 200 0.77 -18.45 -0.06
CA LEU A 200 1.61 -19.57 -0.49
C LEU A 200 1.81 -20.59 0.63
N THR A 201 2.01 -20.14 1.86
CA THR A 201 2.18 -21.04 3.01
C THR A 201 0.89 -21.82 3.31
N VAL A 202 -0.25 -21.14 3.43
CA VAL A 202 -1.53 -21.76 3.84
C VAL A 202 -2.23 -22.50 2.71
N TYR A 203 -2.35 -21.93 1.52
CA TYR A 203 -3.15 -22.53 0.44
C TYR A 203 -2.33 -23.48 -0.43
N VAL A 204 -1.04 -23.19 -0.66
CA VAL A 204 -0.18 -24.05 -1.49
C VAL A 204 0.60 -25.02 -0.62
N GLY A 205 1.20 -24.56 0.48
CA GLY A 205 2.00 -25.38 1.38
C GLY A 205 1.18 -26.42 2.16
N LEU A 206 -0.05 -26.09 2.58
CA LEU A 206 -0.93 -27.04 3.27
C LEU A 206 -1.50 -28.10 2.32
N LEU A 207 -1.62 -27.83 1.02
CA LEU A 207 -2.27 -28.71 0.05
C LEU A 207 -1.69 -30.14 0.03
N PRO A 208 -0.37 -30.36 -0.12
CA PRO A 208 0.21 -31.70 -0.03
C PRO A 208 0.17 -32.28 1.40
N LEU A 209 0.08 -31.42 2.41
CA LEU A 209 0.06 -31.82 3.83
C LEU A 209 -1.36 -32.08 4.36
N ALA A 210 -2.41 -31.81 3.59
CA ALA A 210 -3.79 -31.85 4.06
C ALA A 210 -4.16 -33.22 4.67
N ALA A 211 -3.80 -34.32 4.00
CA ALA A 211 -4.06 -35.68 4.49
C ALA A 211 -3.23 -36.05 5.73
N VAL A 212 -2.10 -35.38 5.96
CA VAL A 212 -1.24 -35.60 7.13
C VAL A 212 -1.79 -34.83 8.32
N VAL A 213 -2.11 -33.54 8.12
CA VAL A 213 -2.46 -32.60 9.20
C VAL A 213 -3.81 -32.90 9.84
N VAL A 214 -4.69 -33.59 9.13
CA VAL A 214 -6.00 -34.03 9.62
C VAL A 214 -5.93 -35.11 10.71
N ARG A 215 -4.85 -35.90 10.76
CA ARG A 215 -4.74 -37.04 11.70
C ARG A 215 -4.59 -36.56 13.14
N ASP A 216 -5.14 -37.34 14.07
CA ASP A 216 -5.11 -37.06 15.53
C ASP A 216 -3.78 -37.47 16.18
N ASN A 217 -2.67 -37.04 15.60
CA ASN A 217 -1.33 -37.21 16.17
C ASN A 217 -0.79 -35.87 16.63
N TRP A 218 -0.03 -35.87 17.73
CA TRP A 218 0.63 -34.65 18.22
C TRP A 218 1.56 -34.02 17.17
N VAL A 219 2.25 -34.84 16.37
CA VAL A 219 3.12 -34.35 15.28
C VAL A 219 2.29 -33.64 14.20
N CYS A 220 1.12 -34.15 13.84
CA CYS A 220 0.26 -33.55 12.82
C CYS A 220 -0.32 -32.21 13.31
N LEU A 221 -0.68 -32.14 14.59
CA LEU A 221 -1.06 -30.91 15.27
C LEU A 221 0.09 -29.89 15.23
N TRP A 222 1.30 -30.30 15.62
CA TRP A 222 2.47 -29.42 15.62
C TRP A 222 2.80 -28.90 14.22
N VAL A 223 2.82 -29.77 13.20
CA VAL A 223 3.08 -29.38 11.80
C VAL A 223 2.01 -28.40 11.30
N GLY A 224 0.73 -28.71 11.49
CA GLY A 224 -0.38 -27.85 11.07
C GLY A 224 -0.33 -26.47 11.74
N ASN A 225 -0.18 -26.44 13.06
CA ASN A 225 -0.15 -25.19 13.81
C ASN A 225 1.11 -24.37 13.50
N THR A 226 2.25 -25.02 13.26
CA THR A 226 3.50 -24.35 12.88
C THR A 226 3.38 -23.72 11.48
N LEU A 227 2.68 -24.37 10.55
CA LEU A 227 2.41 -23.81 9.22
C LEU A 227 1.55 -22.53 9.32
N PHE A 228 0.51 -22.53 10.17
CA PHE A 228 -0.30 -21.32 10.43
C PHE A 228 0.49 -20.23 11.16
N LEU A 229 1.38 -20.60 12.10
CA LEU A 229 2.29 -19.65 12.75
C LEU A 229 3.20 -18.98 11.70
N ILE A 230 3.85 -19.75 10.83
CA ILE A 230 4.72 -19.23 9.78
C ILE A 230 3.97 -18.25 8.88
N ALA A 231 2.76 -18.61 8.46
CA ALA A 231 1.92 -17.72 7.64
C ALA A 231 1.58 -16.40 8.35
N GLY A 232 1.21 -16.46 9.64
CA GLY A 232 0.94 -15.27 10.44
C GLY A 232 2.18 -14.39 10.63
N VAL A 233 3.34 -15.00 10.90
CA VAL A 233 4.62 -14.29 11.02
C VAL A 233 5.00 -13.62 9.70
N GLN A 234 4.87 -14.31 8.57
CA GLN A 234 5.11 -13.74 7.24
C GLN A 234 4.22 -12.54 6.97
N TYR A 235 2.93 -12.64 7.28
CA TYR A 235 1.98 -11.54 7.11
C TYR A 235 2.41 -10.31 7.91
N ILE A 236 2.63 -10.48 9.21
CA ILE A 236 3.03 -9.41 10.13
C ILE A 236 4.37 -8.77 9.71
N TYR A 237 5.37 -9.59 9.37
CA TYR A 237 6.69 -9.11 9.00
C TYR A 237 6.67 -8.29 7.70
N ILE A 238 5.91 -8.72 6.69
CA ILE A 238 5.78 -7.98 5.44
C ILE A 238 5.02 -6.66 5.67
N THR A 239 3.96 -6.68 6.48
CA THR A 239 3.26 -5.47 6.89
C THR A 239 4.23 -4.48 7.55
N TYR A 240 5.03 -4.94 8.51
CA TYR A 240 6.06 -4.13 9.17
C TYR A 240 7.04 -3.52 8.17
N LEU A 241 7.58 -4.33 7.25
CA LEU A 241 8.52 -3.83 6.23
C LEU A 241 7.90 -2.76 5.33
N GLY A 242 6.60 -2.83 5.04
CA GLY A 242 5.88 -1.76 4.36
C GLY A 242 5.92 -0.45 5.12
N TYR A 243 5.49 -0.45 6.37
CA TYR A 243 5.42 0.78 7.15
C TYR A 243 6.79 1.36 7.53
N VAL A 244 7.84 0.55 7.67
CA VAL A 244 9.22 1.02 7.86
C VAL A 244 9.75 1.79 6.65
N ALA A 245 9.23 1.54 5.45
CA ALA A 245 9.65 2.26 4.26
C ALA A 245 9.20 3.74 4.25
N LEU A 246 8.24 4.10 5.11
CA LEU A 246 7.70 5.44 5.23
C LEU A 246 8.51 6.26 6.25
N PRO A 247 9.19 7.35 5.85
CA PRO A 247 10.09 8.09 6.72
C PRO A 247 9.38 8.85 7.86
N PHE A 248 8.07 9.09 7.74
CA PHE A 248 7.26 9.81 8.72
C PHE A 248 6.59 8.90 9.77
N VAL A 249 6.78 7.57 9.68
CA VAL A 249 6.29 6.61 10.66
C VAL A 249 7.35 6.39 11.74
N ALA A 250 7.23 7.08 12.86
CA ALA A 250 8.24 7.07 13.92
C ALA A 250 8.26 5.77 14.75
N ARG A 251 7.09 5.13 14.93
CA ARG A 251 6.92 3.93 15.79
C ARG A 251 6.46 2.71 14.99
N SER A 252 7.15 2.41 13.89
CA SER A 252 6.84 1.26 13.02
C SER A 252 6.94 -0.09 13.74
N GLU A 253 7.75 -0.19 14.81
CA GLU A 253 7.90 -1.39 15.64
C GLU A 253 6.57 -1.89 16.25
N LEU A 254 5.59 -1.00 16.44
CA LEU A 254 4.26 -1.40 16.95
C LEU A 254 3.51 -2.33 15.98
N PHE A 255 3.85 -2.34 14.69
CA PHE A 255 3.30 -3.33 13.75
C PHE A 255 3.79 -4.76 14.00
N LEU A 256 4.87 -4.96 14.77
CA LEU A 256 5.32 -6.28 15.23
C LEU A 256 4.57 -6.74 16.48
N SER A 257 3.84 -5.86 17.18
CA SER A 257 3.12 -6.22 18.41
C SER A 257 2.15 -7.41 18.27
N PRO A 258 1.45 -7.64 17.14
CA PRO A 258 0.57 -8.80 16.96
C PRO A 258 1.32 -10.15 16.96
N LEU A 259 2.66 -10.14 16.87
CA LEU A 259 3.48 -11.35 16.93
C LEU A 259 3.39 -12.03 18.31
N LEU A 260 3.27 -11.25 19.39
CA LEU A 260 3.17 -11.76 20.75
C LEU A 260 1.89 -12.57 20.98
N PRO A 261 0.67 -12.03 20.74
CA PRO A 261 -0.54 -12.83 20.86
C PRO A 261 -0.60 -13.97 19.84
N LEU A 262 -0.02 -13.82 18.64
CA LEU A 262 0.09 -14.92 17.67
C LEU A 262 0.92 -16.08 18.22
N PHE A 263 2.10 -15.79 18.78
CA PHE A 263 2.97 -16.81 19.37
C PHE A 263 2.34 -17.44 20.62
N GLY A 264 1.71 -16.62 21.48
CA GLY A 264 0.93 -17.12 22.62
C GLY A 264 -0.21 -18.05 22.19
N GLY A 265 -0.97 -17.66 21.17
CA GLY A 265 -2.03 -18.48 20.58
C GLY A 265 -1.50 -19.79 19.99
N TYR A 266 -0.33 -19.77 19.34
CA TYR A 266 0.35 -20.97 18.88
C TYR A 266 0.69 -21.92 20.05
N LEU A 267 1.30 -21.42 21.12
CA LEU A 267 1.62 -22.26 22.28
C LEU A 267 0.36 -22.86 22.92
N LEU A 268 -0.71 -22.07 23.06
CA LEU A 268 -2.00 -22.56 23.55
C LEU A 268 -2.61 -23.61 22.62
N SER A 269 -2.47 -23.45 21.31
CA SER A 269 -2.98 -24.42 20.33
C SER A 269 -2.29 -25.78 20.45
N LEU A 270 -1.04 -25.83 20.91
CA LEU A 270 -0.30 -27.09 21.14
C LEU A 270 -0.88 -27.95 22.28
N LEU A 271 -1.80 -27.42 23.09
CA LEU A 271 -2.50 -28.16 24.15
C LEU A 271 -3.59 -29.10 23.63
N GLY A 272 -3.82 -29.15 22.31
CA GLY A 272 -4.76 -30.08 21.69
C GLY A 272 -5.64 -29.48 20.60
N PHE A 273 -5.49 -28.20 20.28
CA PHE A 273 -6.27 -27.54 19.23
C PHE A 273 -5.51 -27.52 17.89
N ASN A 274 -5.95 -28.34 16.95
CA ASN A 274 -5.38 -28.37 15.60
C ASN A 274 -6.05 -27.30 14.72
N VAL A 275 -5.37 -26.17 14.55
CA VAL A 275 -5.84 -24.99 13.80
C VAL A 275 -6.11 -25.36 12.34
N ALA A 276 -5.24 -26.17 11.75
CA ALA A 276 -5.35 -26.54 10.35
C ALA A 276 -6.51 -27.51 10.09
N LYS A 277 -6.73 -28.50 10.98
CA LYS A 277 -7.92 -29.38 10.93
C LYS A 277 -9.19 -28.54 11.02
N HIS A 278 -9.26 -27.63 12.00
CA HIS A 278 -10.41 -26.75 12.18
C HIS A 278 -10.66 -25.82 10.98
N ALA A 279 -9.60 -25.27 10.38
CA ALA A 279 -9.71 -24.43 9.18
C ALA A 279 -10.27 -25.22 7.98
N LEU A 280 -9.82 -26.46 7.78
CA LEU A 280 -10.34 -27.33 6.71
C LEU A 280 -11.80 -27.75 6.96
N GLU A 281 -12.17 -28.01 8.22
CA GLU A 281 -13.56 -28.29 8.60
C GLU A 281 -14.50 -27.13 8.32
N ILE A 282 -14.10 -25.90 8.67
CA ILE A 282 -14.89 -24.69 8.34
C ILE A 282 -15.03 -24.52 6.83
N TYR A 283 -13.96 -24.81 6.08
CA TYR A 283 -13.93 -24.54 4.66
C TYR A 283 -14.73 -25.57 3.83
N PHE A 284 -14.58 -26.86 4.14
CA PHE A 284 -15.16 -27.96 3.36
C PHE A 284 -16.31 -28.70 4.06
N GLY A 285 -16.60 -28.37 5.33
CA GLY A 285 -17.73 -28.92 6.08
C GLY A 285 -17.62 -30.42 6.42
N GLN A 286 -16.45 -31.04 6.20
CA GLN A 286 -16.21 -32.45 6.51
C GLN A 286 -15.58 -32.57 7.89
N GLY A 287 -16.34 -33.09 8.86
CA GLY A 287 -15.80 -33.44 10.17
C GLY A 287 -14.91 -34.67 10.07
N TRP A 288 -13.65 -34.54 10.48
CA TRP A 288 -12.70 -35.63 10.39
C TRP A 288 -12.75 -36.47 11.68
N LYS A 289 -13.29 -37.68 11.54
CA LYS A 289 -13.27 -38.72 12.59
C LYS A 289 -12.02 -39.57 12.50
#